data_AF-A0A832NN42-F1
#
_entry.id   AF-A0A832NN42-F1
#
_cell.length_a   1.000
_cell.length_b   1.000
_cell.length_c   1.000
_cell.angle_alpha   90.00
_cell.angle_beta   90.00
_cell.angle_gamma   90.00
#
_symmetry.space_group_name_H-M   'P 1'
#
loop_
_entity.id
_entity.type
_entity.pdbx_description
1 polymer ?
#
loop_
_entity_poly.entity_id
_entity_poly.type
_entity_poly.pdbx_seq_one_letter_code
_entity_poly.pdbx_strand_id
1 'polypeptide(L)'
;MSRNRHRDSNSLKMLPVFKAMVVCVIIGGLAFVYLSQKTRLMRLGDDIKKLEDRIDVVRRQNENLTATIHLLKGPKKIANRTRLLQQGLVPPGEHQFIRVQFRKDAGRYAEITRGGGR
;
A
#
# COMPACT_ATOMS: atom_id res chain seq x y z
N MET A 1 -19.91 23.72 81.90
CA MET A 1 -18.70 23.28 81.16
C MET A 1 -19.10 22.94 79.73
N SER A 2 -18.90 23.87 78.78
CA SER A 2 -19.16 23.62 77.35
C SER A 2 -17.86 23.14 76.69
N ARG A 3 -17.90 21.91 76.15
CA ARG A 3 -16.75 21.27 75.52
C ARG A 3 -16.72 21.69 74.05
N ASN A 4 -15.79 22.57 73.70
CA ASN A 4 -15.58 23.08 72.35
C ASN A 4 -15.12 21.92 71.44
N ARG A 5 -15.99 21.49 70.51
CA ARG A 5 -15.71 20.39 69.57
C ARG A 5 -14.88 20.93 68.41
N HIS A 6 -13.56 20.87 68.55
CA HIS A 6 -12.63 21.22 67.49
C HIS A 6 -12.86 20.30 66.29
N ARG A 7 -13.05 20.92 65.12
CA ARG A 7 -13.43 20.26 63.86
C ARG A 7 -12.24 19.48 63.28
N ASP A 8 -12.27 18.16 63.40
CA ASP A 8 -11.48 17.22 62.58
C ASP A 8 -12.01 17.18 61.13
N SER A 9 -12.06 18.34 60.48
CA SER A 9 -12.60 18.51 59.12
C SER A 9 -11.53 18.48 58.03
N ASN A 10 -10.26 18.29 58.39
CA ASN A 10 -9.16 18.30 57.44
C ASN A 10 -9.10 17.02 56.58
N SER A 11 -9.43 15.85 57.14
CA SER A 11 -9.37 14.57 56.41
C SER A 11 -10.46 14.47 55.33
N LEU A 12 -11.67 14.98 55.61
CA LEU A 12 -12.79 14.98 54.65
C LEU A 12 -12.64 16.02 53.52
N LYS A 13 -11.81 17.06 53.69
CA LYS A 13 -11.51 18.08 52.68
C LYS A 13 -10.36 17.71 51.73
N MET A 14 -9.56 16.70 52.05
CA MET A 14 -8.47 16.22 51.18
C MET A 14 -8.99 15.47 49.95
N LEU A 15 -10.09 14.73 50.08
CA LEU A 15 -10.72 14.02 48.96
C LEU A 15 -11.16 14.93 47.79
N PRO A 16 -11.86 16.06 48.01
CA PRO A 16 -12.26 16.94 46.91
C PRO A 16 -11.08 17.63 46.23
N VAL A 17 -10.02 17.98 46.97
CA VAL A 17 -8.80 18.57 46.40
C VAL A 17 -8.07 17.55 45.52
N PHE A 18 -7.95 16.31 45.99
CA PHE A 18 -7.35 15.24 45.20
C PHE A 18 -8.15 14.95 43.92
N LYS A 19 -9.49 14.90 44.00
CA LYS A 19 -10.35 14.75 42.82
C LYS A 19 -10.15 15.88 41.81
N ALA A 20 -10.09 17.13 42.27
CA ALA A 20 -9.88 18.27 41.39
C ALA A 20 -8.50 18.21 40.69
N MET A 21 -7.46 17.79 41.43
CA MET A 21 -6.11 17.62 40.89
C MET A 21 -6.07 16.52 39.81
N VAL A 22 -6.71 15.37 40.07
CA VAL A 22 -6.83 14.29 39.08
C VAL A 22 -7.56 14.74 37.83
N VAL A 23 -8.67 15.45 37.96
CA VAL A 23 -9.42 15.98 36.80
C VAL A 23 -8.56 16.96 35.99
N CYS A 24 -7.80 17.83 36.65
CA CYS A 24 -6.90 18.77 35.99
C CYS A 24 -5.79 18.05 35.20
N VAL A 25 -5.19 17.01 35.80
CA VAL A 25 -4.18 16.17 35.13
C VAL A 25 -4.77 15.42 33.94
N ILE A 26 -5.99 14.88 34.06
CA ILE A 26 -6.66 14.19 32.94
C ILE A 26 -6.92 15.15 31.77
N ILE A 27 -7.46 16.33 32.03
CA ILE A 27 -7.76 17.32 31.00
C ILE A 27 -6.47 17.83 30.34
N GLY A 28 -5.45 18.15 31.16
CA GLY A 28 -4.13 18.58 30.67
C GLY A 28 -3.42 17.49 29.87
N GLY A 29 -3.49 16.24 30.34
CA GLY A 29 -2.93 15.07 29.66
C GLY A 29 -3.62 14.79 28.33
N LEU A 30 -4.95 14.87 28.26
CA LEU A 30 -5.71 14.73 27.02
C LEU A 30 -5.33 15.81 26.00
N ALA A 31 -5.20 17.07 26.44
CA ALA A 31 -4.75 18.16 25.58
C ALA A 31 -3.32 17.89 25.04
N PHE A 32 -2.39 17.48 25.90
CA PHE A 32 -1.00 17.21 25.50
C PHE A 32 -0.88 16.01 24.53
N VAL A 33 -1.62 14.94 24.80
CA VAL A 33 -1.69 13.76 23.93
C VAL A 33 -2.28 14.12 22.56
N TYR A 34 -3.30 14.98 22.53
CA TYR A 34 -3.91 15.45 21.29
C TYR A 34 -2.92 16.23 20.41
N LEU A 35 -2.11 17.13 20.98
CA LEU A 35 -1.06 17.83 20.24
C LEU A 35 0.04 16.87 19.73
N SER A 36 0.44 15.90 20.55
CA SER A 36 1.44 14.91 20.16
C SER A 36 0.96 13.99 19.04
N GLN A 37 -0.34 13.65 19.00
CA GLN A 37 -0.93 12.91 17.89
C GLN A 37 -0.95 13.72 16.59
N LYS A 38 -1.24 15.03 16.67
CA LYS A 38 -1.24 15.92 15.51
C LYS A 38 0.11 15.97 14.80
N THR A 39 1.20 15.89 15.58
CA THR A 39 2.58 15.87 15.05
C THR A 39 2.94 14.53 14.41
N ARG A 40 2.33 13.41 14.84
CA ARG A 40 2.53 12.08 14.23
C ARG A 40 1.79 11.92 12.90
N LEU A 41 0.62 12.56 12.76
CA LEU A 41 -0.16 12.54 11.52
C LEU A 41 0.58 13.21 10.36
N MET A 42 1.34 14.28 10.62
CA MET A 42 2.17 14.94 9.61
C MET A 42 3.26 14.01 9.06
N ARG A 43 3.91 13.23 9.94
CA ARG A 43 4.94 12.27 9.52
C ARG A 43 4.37 11.16 8.65
N LEU A 44 3.16 10.70 8.96
CA LEU A 44 2.49 9.67 8.16
C LEU A 44 2.08 10.19 6.77
N GLY A 45 1.64 11.44 6.68
CA GLY A 45 1.35 12.10 5.41
C GLY A 45 2.58 12.29 4.53
N ASP A 46 3.72 12.69 5.13
CA ASP A 46 4.99 12.84 4.41
C ASP A 46 5.50 11.51 3.87
N ASP A 47 5.35 10.43 4.65
CA ASP A 47 5.81 9.11 4.22
C ASP A 47 4.90 8.51 3.14
N ILE A 48 3.58 8.75 3.20
CA ILE A 48 2.65 8.38 2.11
C ILE A 48 3.02 9.14 0.83
N LYS A 49 3.27 10.44 0.92
CA LYS A 49 3.62 11.26 -0.25
C LYS A 49 4.92 10.79 -0.90
N LYS A 50 5.95 10.44 -0.11
CA LYS A 50 7.19 9.85 -0.63
C LYS A 50 6.96 8.50 -1.30
N LEU A 51 6.02 7.70 -0.81
CA LEU A 51 5.65 6.43 -1.41
C LEU A 51 4.93 6.63 -2.74
N GLU A 52 3.97 7.55 -2.81
CA GLU A 52 3.29 7.94 -4.05
C GLU A 52 4.29 8.45 -5.10
N ASP A 53 5.20 9.35 -4.72
CA ASP A 53 6.24 9.87 -5.61
C ASP A 53 7.15 8.74 -6.14
N ARG A 54 7.51 7.77 -5.29
CA ARG A 54 8.32 6.61 -5.69
C ARG A 54 7.57 5.69 -6.66
N ILE A 55 6.29 5.46 -6.43
CA ILE A 55 5.46 4.65 -7.34
C ILE A 55 5.40 5.31 -8.73
N ASP A 56 5.21 6.62 -8.79
CA ASP A 56 5.17 7.36 -10.04
C ASP A 56 6.51 7.32 -10.80
N VAL A 57 7.63 7.45 -10.09
CA VAL A 57 8.96 7.31 -10.70
C VAL A 57 9.15 5.90 -11.29
N VAL A 58 8.84 4.86 -10.53
CA VAL A 58 9.00 3.47 -10.98
C VAL A 58 8.06 3.17 -12.14
N ARG A 59 6.83 3.68 -12.12
CA ARG A 59 5.87 3.51 -13.21
C ARG A 59 6.38 4.13 -14.50
N ARG A 60 6.89 5.37 -14.47
CA ARG A 60 7.50 6.03 -15.64
C ARG A 60 8.71 5.27 -16.16
N GLN A 61 9.55 4.74 -15.28
CA GLN A 61 10.69 3.90 -15.67
C GLN A 61 10.23 2.62 -16.36
N ASN A 62 9.19 1.96 -15.83
CA ASN A 62 8.65 0.74 -16.41
C ASN A 62 7.98 0.99 -17.77
N GLU A 63 7.24 2.10 -17.93
CA GLU A 63 6.68 2.52 -19.22
C GLU A 63 7.79 2.77 -20.26
N ASN A 64 8.87 3.46 -19.87
CA ASN A 64 10.03 3.69 -20.75
C ASN A 64 10.75 2.38 -21.13
N LEU A 65 10.93 1.48 -20.17
CA LEU A 65 11.53 0.15 -20.42
C LEU A 65 10.62 -0.68 -21.34
N THR A 66 9.32 -0.64 -21.11
CA THR A 66 8.32 -1.33 -21.93
C THR A 66 8.33 -0.79 -23.36
N ALA A 67 8.34 0.53 -23.54
CA ALA A 67 8.49 1.17 -24.85
C ALA A 67 9.80 0.77 -25.54
N THR A 68 10.90 0.69 -24.79
CA THR A 68 12.20 0.25 -25.29
C THR A 68 12.19 -1.22 -25.70
N ILE A 69 11.54 -2.09 -24.91
CA ILE A 69 11.34 -3.49 -25.23
C ILE A 69 10.47 -3.64 -26.49
N HIS A 70 9.38 -2.89 -26.63
CA HIS A 70 8.57 -2.91 -27.86
C HIS A 70 9.36 -2.47 -29.09
N LEU A 71 10.18 -1.43 -28.95
CA LEU A 71 11.07 -0.97 -30.00
C LEU A 71 12.12 -2.05 -30.36
N LEU A 72 12.69 -2.74 -29.37
CA LEU A 72 13.69 -3.80 -29.55
C LEU A 72 13.07 -5.10 -30.10
N LYS A 73 11.87 -5.45 -29.65
CA LYS A 73 11.08 -6.60 -30.15
C LYS A 73 10.52 -6.35 -31.55
N GLY A 74 10.59 -5.12 -32.05
CA GLY A 74 10.19 -4.80 -33.40
C GLY A 74 10.95 -5.67 -34.41
N PRO A 75 10.26 -6.38 -35.32
CA PRO A 75 10.86 -7.36 -36.22
C PRO A 75 11.97 -6.75 -37.10
N LYS A 76 11.86 -5.45 -37.42
CA LYS A 76 12.88 -4.68 -38.15
C LYS A 76 14.21 -4.58 -37.40
N LYS A 77 14.16 -4.36 -36.07
CA LYS A 77 15.37 -4.18 -35.25
C LYS A 77 16.07 -5.51 -35.00
N ILE A 78 15.30 -6.58 -34.82
CA ILE A 78 15.81 -7.96 -34.73
C ILE A 78 16.46 -8.36 -36.06
N ALA A 79 15.77 -8.19 -37.20
CA ALA A 79 16.31 -8.52 -38.51
C ALA A 79 17.61 -7.74 -38.83
N ASN A 80 17.67 -6.46 -38.46
CA ASN A 80 18.89 -5.66 -38.63
C ASN A 80 20.03 -6.13 -37.75
N ARG A 81 19.77 -6.50 -36.47
CA ARG A 81 20.81 -7.07 -35.59
C ARG A 81 21.31 -8.42 -36.09
N THR A 82 20.40 -9.29 -36.53
CA THR A 82 20.73 -10.59 -37.11
C THR A 82 21.62 -10.44 -38.35
N ARG A 83 21.30 -9.49 -39.23
CA ARG A 83 22.11 -9.16 -40.42
C ARG A 83 23.49 -8.62 -40.05
N LEU A 84 23.58 -7.75 -39.04
CA LEU A 84 24.85 -7.20 -38.55
C LEU A 84 25.73 -8.27 -37.90
N LEU A 85 25.12 -9.21 -37.16
CA LEU A 85 25.83 -10.30 -36.48
C LEU A 85 26.17 -11.47 -37.41
N GLN A 86 25.84 -11.37 -38.71
CA GLN A 86 26.02 -12.42 -39.73
C GLN A 86 25.48 -13.79 -39.30
N GLN A 87 24.52 -13.79 -38.36
CA GLN A 87 23.83 -15.00 -37.99
C GLN A 87 22.86 -15.24 -39.15
N GLY A 88 23.06 -16.29 -39.94
CA GLY A 88 22.28 -16.59 -41.16
C GLY A 88 20.79 -16.88 -40.92
N LEU A 89 20.19 -16.32 -39.87
CA LEU A 89 18.75 -16.37 -39.62
C LEU A 89 18.04 -15.44 -40.60
N VAL A 90 17.31 -16.07 -41.52
CA VAL A 90 16.41 -15.43 -42.48
C VAL A 90 15.02 -15.34 -41.82
N PRO A 91 14.23 -14.29 -42.07
CA PRO A 91 12.84 -14.24 -41.62
C PRO A 91 12.10 -15.53 -42.07
N PRO A 92 11.36 -16.21 -41.18
CA PRO A 92 10.65 -17.42 -41.54
C PRO A 92 9.61 -17.13 -42.63
N GLY A 93 9.57 -17.96 -43.66
CA GLY A 93 8.62 -17.81 -44.77
C GLY A 93 7.19 -18.17 -44.34
N GLU A 94 6.20 -17.64 -45.07
CA GLU A 94 4.78 -17.83 -44.74
C GLU A 94 4.34 -19.31 -44.68
N HIS A 95 5.04 -20.18 -45.41
CA HIS A 95 4.84 -21.63 -45.44
C HIS A 95 5.23 -22.35 -44.14
N GLN A 96 5.94 -21.69 -43.23
CA GLN A 96 6.47 -22.28 -41.99
C GLN A 96 5.54 -22.06 -40.78
N PHE A 97 4.43 -21.34 -40.96
CA PHE A 97 3.45 -21.08 -39.91
C PHE A 97 2.29 -22.07 -39.97
N ILE A 98 2.14 -22.88 -38.92
CA ILE A 98 0.96 -23.74 -38.74
C ILE A 98 -0.11 -22.93 -38.00
N ARG A 99 -1.19 -22.55 -38.70
CA ARG A 99 -2.37 -21.94 -38.04
C ARG A 99 -3.21 -23.05 -37.43
N VAL A 100 -3.03 -23.28 -36.13
CA VAL A 100 -3.90 -24.16 -35.36
C VAL A 100 -5.26 -23.47 -35.17
N GLN A 101 -6.31 -24.04 -35.77
CA GLN A 101 -7.68 -23.64 -35.47
C GLN A 101 -8.12 -24.36 -34.20
N PHE A 102 -8.24 -23.62 -33.11
CA PHE A 102 -8.84 -24.15 -31.89
C PHE A 102 -10.33 -24.38 -32.15
N ARG A 103 -10.69 -25.64 -32.36
CA ARG A 103 -12.08 -26.09 -32.45
C ARG A 103 -12.75 -25.81 -31.10
N LYS A 104 -13.84 -25.04 -31.13
CA LYS A 104 -14.64 -24.62 -29.97
C LYS A 104 -15.43 -25.80 -29.39
N ASP A 105 -14.72 -26.80 -28.85
CA ASP A 105 -15.32 -27.93 -28.14
C ASP A 105 -15.06 -27.79 -26.63
N ALA A 106 -14.92 -26.56 -26.14
CA ALA A 106 -14.74 -26.26 -24.72
C ALA A 106 -16.09 -26.18 -23.98
N GLY A 107 -16.98 -27.14 -24.25
CA GLY A 107 -18.27 -27.29 -23.56
C GLY A 107 -18.27 -28.31 -22.42
N ARG A 108 -17.16 -29.02 -22.16
CA ARG A 108 -17.17 -30.19 -21.24
C ARG A 108 -16.28 -30.08 -19.99
N TYR A 109 -15.67 -28.92 -19.73
CA TYR A 109 -14.82 -28.73 -18.53
C TYR A 109 -15.37 -27.76 -17.48
N ALA A 110 -16.56 -27.17 -17.71
CA ALA A 110 -17.16 -26.23 -16.75
C ALA A 110 -17.96 -26.88 -15.61
N GLU A 111 -18.13 -28.21 -15.62
CA GLU A 111 -18.99 -28.91 -14.64
C GLU A 111 -18.22 -29.49 -13.44
N ILE A 112 -16.89 -29.56 -13.50
CA ILE A 112 -16.09 -30.27 -12.47
C ILE A 112 -15.71 -29.36 -11.28
N THR A 113 -15.93 -28.05 -11.35
CA THR A 113 -15.59 -27.12 -10.25
C THR A 113 -16.80 -26.59 -9.47
N ARG A 114 -18.01 -27.12 -9.69
CA ARG A 114 -19.23 -26.72 -8.96
C ARG A 114 -19.79 -27.80 -8.03
N GLY A 115 -18.91 -28.67 -7.53
CA GLY A 115 -19.21 -29.65 -6.48
C GLY A 115 -18.11 -29.61 -5.41
N GLY A 116 -18.16 -28.62 -4.53
CA GLY A 116 -17.12 -28.47 -3.49
C GLY A 116 -17.29 -27.23 -2.63
N GLY A 117 -18.41 -27.14 -1.90
CA GLY A 117 -18.62 -26.13 -0.86
C GLY A 117 -19.70 -26.59 0.09
N ARG A 118 -19.28 -27.07 1.27
CA ARG A 118 -20.13 -27.28 2.44
C ARG A 118 -20.69 -25.95 2.95
#